data_AF-A0AAV5KZ06-F1
#
_entry.id   AF-A0AAV5KZ06-F1
#
_cell.length_a   1.000
_cell.length_b   1.000
_cell.length_c   1.000
_cell.angle_alpha   90.00
_cell.angle_beta   90.00
_cell.angle_gamma   90.00
#
_symmetry.space_group_name_H-M   'P 1'
#
loop_
_entity.id
_entity.type
_entity.pdbx_description
1 polymer ?
#
loop_
_entity_poly.entity_id
_entity_poly.type
_entity_poly.pdbx_seq_one_letter_code
_entity_poly.pdbx_strand_id
1 'polypeptide(L)'
;MNHLQKVVCLKPPKVGSDHLRDVFGHMGLSDKDIVALSGGHTLGRCHKERSGFEGPWTTNPLIFDNTYFKELLSGEKEGLIQLPTDKALLENSVFRPLVEKYAADEDAFFTDYAESHLKLSELGFADAD
;
A
#
# COMPACT_ATOMS: atom_id res chain seq x y z
N MET A 1 1.36 4.40 15.70
CA MET A 1 0.71 3.55 14.68
C MET A 1 -0.40 4.39 14.06
N ASN A 2 -0.08 4.97 12.91
CA ASN A 2 -0.93 5.85 12.11
C ASN A 2 -2.13 5.08 11.52
N HIS A 3 -3.24 5.78 11.25
CA HIS A 3 -4.52 5.20 10.83
C HIS A 3 -4.37 4.28 9.59
N LEU A 4 -3.45 4.64 8.69
CA LEU A 4 -3.03 3.89 7.50
C LEU A 4 -2.59 2.44 7.79
N GLN A 5 -1.69 2.23 8.77
CA GLN A 5 -1.20 0.89 9.10
C GLN A 5 -2.31 -0.03 9.65
N LYS A 6 -3.38 0.55 10.22
CA LYS A 6 -4.50 -0.25 10.72
C LYS A 6 -5.40 -0.74 9.59
N VAL A 7 -5.57 0.00 8.49
CA VAL A 7 -6.48 -0.42 7.41
C VAL A 7 -5.89 -1.55 6.58
N VAL A 8 -4.58 -1.53 6.33
CA VAL A 8 -3.94 -2.46 5.37
C VAL A 8 -3.40 -3.74 6.02
N CYS A 9 -2.97 -3.70 7.30
CA CYS A 9 -2.41 -4.86 8.01
C CYS A 9 -3.42 -5.70 8.78
N LEU A 10 -4.72 -5.34 8.80
CA LEU A 10 -5.73 -6.18 9.41
C LEU A 10 -6.01 -7.38 8.50
N LYS A 11 -6.24 -8.57 9.06
CA LYS A 11 -6.79 -9.72 8.33
C LYS A 11 -8.24 -9.41 7.98
N PRO A 12 -8.58 -8.97 6.76
CA PRO A 12 -9.95 -8.70 6.44
C PRO A 12 -10.66 -10.03 6.14
N PRO A 13 -11.97 -10.13 6.41
CA PRO A 13 -12.75 -11.33 6.08
C PRO A 13 -12.89 -11.57 4.57
N LYS A 14 -12.60 -10.55 3.74
CA LYS A 14 -12.52 -10.61 2.28
C LYS A 14 -11.10 -10.25 1.85
N VAL A 15 -10.54 -11.04 0.93
CA VAL A 15 -9.16 -10.88 0.46
C VAL A 15 -9.20 -10.49 -1.02
N GLY A 16 -8.46 -9.46 -1.43
CA GLY A 16 -8.25 -9.15 -2.85
C GLY A 16 -8.48 -7.69 -3.25
N SER A 17 -8.31 -7.42 -4.55
CA SER A 17 -8.40 -6.08 -5.13
C SER A 17 -9.81 -5.47 -5.04
N ASP A 18 -10.85 -6.29 -5.09
CA ASP A 18 -12.24 -5.84 -4.90
C ASP A 18 -12.46 -5.27 -3.49
N HIS A 19 -11.87 -5.91 -2.46
CA HIS A 19 -11.96 -5.39 -1.09
C HIS A 19 -11.24 -4.04 -0.94
N LEU A 20 -10.09 -3.87 -1.61
CA LEU A 20 -9.39 -2.58 -1.63
C LEU A 20 -10.26 -1.50 -2.28
N ARG A 21 -10.89 -1.80 -3.42
CA ARG A 21 -11.82 -0.86 -4.06
C ARG A 21 -13.04 -0.55 -3.22
N ASP A 22 -13.63 -1.54 -2.54
CA ASP A 22 -14.76 -1.30 -1.64
C ASP A 22 -14.35 -0.29 -0.55
N VAL A 23 -13.25 -0.54 0.16
CA VAL A 23 -12.83 0.31 1.28
C VAL A 23 -12.42 1.71 0.81
N PHE A 24 -11.47 1.78 -0.12
CA PHE A 24 -10.89 3.05 -0.55
C PHE A 24 -11.80 3.80 -1.53
N GLY A 25 -12.59 3.09 -2.34
CA GLY A 25 -13.59 3.70 -3.22
C GLY A 25 -14.74 4.36 -2.45
N HIS A 26 -15.18 3.80 -1.31
CA HIS A 26 -16.12 4.49 -0.41
C HIS A 26 -15.53 5.78 0.19
N MET A 27 -14.21 5.91 0.23
CA MET A 27 -13.50 7.10 0.67
C MET A 27 -13.23 8.09 -0.49
N GLY A 28 -13.74 7.82 -1.70
CA GLY A 28 -13.51 8.65 -2.89
C GLY A 28 -12.09 8.56 -3.47
N LEU A 29 -11.31 7.56 -3.05
CA LEU A 29 -9.94 7.37 -3.51
C LEU A 29 -9.91 6.48 -4.76
N SER A 30 -9.10 6.89 -5.73
CA SER A 30 -8.94 6.22 -7.02
C SER A 30 -8.03 5.00 -6.94
N ASP A 31 -8.04 4.18 -8.00
CA ASP A 31 -7.10 3.06 -8.15
C ASP A 31 -5.63 3.50 -8.03
N LYS A 32 -5.29 4.70 -8.51
CA LYS A 32 -3.95 5.32 -8.34
C LYS A 32 -3.64 5.54 -6.86
N ASP A 33 -4.59 6.11 -6.14
CA ASP A 33 -4.41 6.43 -4.72
C ASP A 33 -4.22 5.16 -3.89
N ILE A 34 -4.95 4.08 -4.20
CA ILE A 34 -4.82 2.77 -3.54
C ILE A 34 -3.39 2.21 -3.69
N VAL A 35 -2.88 2.17 -4.92
CA VAL A 35 -1.55 1.61 -5.19
C VAL A 35 -0.45 2.48 -4.59
N ALA A 36 -0.55 3.81 -4.73
CA ALA A 36 0.41 4.74 -4.14
C ALA A 36 0.44 4.59 -2.60
N LEU A 37 -0.72 4.63 -1.93
CA LEU A 37 -0.80 4.49 -0.47
C LEU A 37 -0.32 3.13 0.04
N SER A 38 -0.51 2.06 -0.75
CA SER A 38 0.06 0.74 -0.42
C SER A 38 1.59 0.77 -0.35
N GLY A 39 2.23 1.64 -1.12
CA GLY A 39 3.67 1.92 -1.03
C GLY A 39 4.13 2.42 0.33
N GLY A 40 3.23 2.88 1.21
CA GLY A 40 3.54 3.22 2.60
C GLY A 40 4.13 2.05 3.41
N HIS A 41 3.91 0.80 2.98
CA HIS A 41 4.54 -0.39 3.54
C HIS A 41 6.05 -0.47 3.33
N THR A 42 6.64 0.42 2.52
CA THR A 42 8.11 0.59 2.46
C THR A 42 8.70 0.88 3.85
N LEU A 43 7.91 1.49 4.74
CA LEU A 43 8.23 1.74 6.14
C LEU A 43 7.59 0.72 7.08
N GLY A 44 8.40 0.28 8.04
CA GLY A 44 7.96 -0.50 9.19
C GLY A 44 7.88 -2.01 8.92
N ARG A 45 7.09 -2.67 9.76
CA ARG A 45 6.95 -4.12 9.77
C ARG A 45 5.61 -4.54 10.36
N CYS A 46 5.20 -5.75 10.02
CA CYS A 46 4.15 -6.46 10.73
C CYS A 46 4.67 -7.00 12.07
N HIS A 47 3.75 -7.08 13.04
CA HIS A 47 3.97 -7.60 14.38
C HIS A 47 2.89 -8.62 14.72
N LYS A 48 3.30 -9.84 15.09
CA LYS A 48 2.41 -10.99 15.27
C LYS A 48 1.30 -10.73 16.29
N GLU A 49 1.60 -10.00 17.36
CA GLU A 49 0.64 -9.68 18.42
C GLU A 49 -0.43 -8.66 18.00
N ARG A 50 -0.25 -7.97 16.87
CA ARG A 50 -1.19 -6.95 16.38
C ARG A 50 -2.05 -7.45 15.22
N SER A 51 -1.41 -8.04 14.21
CA SER A 51 -2.09 -8.46 12.97
C SER A 51 -2.08 -9.98 12.74
N GLY A 52 -1.30 -10.73 13.52
CA GLY A 52 -1.03 -12.14 13.27
C GLY A 52 -0.08 -12.40 12.09
N PHE A 53 0.57 -11.36 11.57
CA PHE A 53 1.64 -11.40 10.57
C PHE A 53 2.94 -10.86 11.18
N GLU A 54 4.09 -11.27 10.67
CA GLU A 54 5.40 -10.91 11.24
C GLU A 54 6.41 -10.64 10.14
N GLY A 55 7.18 -9.55 10.27
CA GLY A 55 8.29 -9.23 9.37
C GLY A 55 8.13 -7.90 8.62
N PRO A 56 9.23 -7.33 8.11
CA PRO A 56 9.22 -6.12 7.28
C PRO A 56 8.90 -6.44 5.82
N TRP A 57 8.43 -5.45 5.06
CA TRP A 57 8.27 -5.56 3.60
C TRP A 57 9.57 -5.27 2.84
N THR A 58 10.46 -4.48 3.43
CA THR A 58 11.73 -4.06 2.84
C THR A 58 12.90 -4.41 3.74
N THR A 59 14.09 -4.49 3.16
CA THR A 59 15.34 -4.72 3.91
C THR A 59 15.71 -3.54 4.80
N ASN A 60 15.26 -2.33 4.45
CA ASN A 60 15.49 -1.09 5.17
C ASN A 60 14.16 -0.45 5.61
N PRO A 61 13.48 -0.96 6.66
CA PRO A 61 12.13 -0.54 7.03
C PRO A 61 12.04 0.88 7.64
N LEU A 62 13.12 1.64 7.66
CA LEU A 62 13.18 3.02 8.17
C LEU A 62 13.47 4.04 7.05
N ILE A 63 13.59 3.58 5.80
CA ILE A 63 13.83 4.44 4.64
C ILE A 63 12.54 4.47 3.82
N PHE A 64 12.07 5.68 3.51
CA PHE A 64 10.93 5.87 2.62
C PHE A 64 11.44 5.97 1.18
N ASP A 65 11.27 4.89 0.43
CA ASP A 65 11.72 4.72 -0.96
C ASP A 65 10.74 3.83 -1.74
N ASN A 66 11.02 3.55 -3.00
CA ASN A 66 10.19 2.65 -3.82
C ASN A 66 10.52 1.15 -3.68
N THR A 67 11.32 0.75 -2.69
CA THR A 67 11.77 -0.65 -2.51
C THR A 67 10.61 -1.60 -2.30
N TYR A 68 9.51 -1.17 -1.67
CA TYR A 68 8.27 -1.97 -1.57
C TYR A 68 7.82 -2.54 -2.92
N PHE A 69 7.73 -1.72 -3.97
CA PHE A 69 7.26 -2.16 -5.29
C PHE A 69 8.29 -3.07 -5.98
N LYS A 70 9.58 -2.79 -5.80
CA LYS A 70 10.67 -3.63 -6.32
C LYS A 70 10.63 -5.02 -5.68
N GLU A 71 10.45 -5.09 -4.36
CA GLU A 71 10.34 -6.34 -3.62
C GLU A 71 9.08 -7.12 -4.03
N LEU A 72 7.95 -6.44 -4.17
CA LEU A 72 6.70 -7.03 -4.62
C LEU A 72 6.83 -7.69 -6.01
N LEU A 73 7.44 -7.02 -6.98
CA LEU A 73 7.67 -7.58 -8.33
C LEU A 73 8.71 -8.71 -8.36
N SER A 74 9.67 -8.71 -7.43
CA SER A 74 10.72 -9.73 -7.38
C SER A 74 10.27 -11.07 -6.79
N GLY A 75 9.07 -11.12 -6.21
CA GLY A 75 8.51 -12.31 -5.56
C GLY A 75 8.90 -12.45 -4.09
N GLU A 76 8.52 -13.57 -3.48
CA GLU A 76 8.77 -13.81 -2.05
C GLU A 76 10.26 -14.05 -1.78
N LYS A 77 10.78 -13.38 -0.75
CA LYS A 77 12.16 -13.55 -0.26
C LYS A 77 12.15 -13.93 1.21
N GLU A 78 13.12 -14.75 1.59
CA GLU A 78 13.30 -15.11 3.00
C GLU A 78 13.56 -13.86 3.85
N GLY A 79 12.80 -13.70 4.93
CA GLY A 79 12.90 -12.57 5.85
C GLY A 79 12.05 -11.34 5.49
N LEU A 80 11.41 -11.32 4.31
CA LEU A 80 10.45 -10.26 3.93
C LEU A 80 9.03 -10.83 3.87
N ILE A 81 8.05 -9.97 4.17
CA ILE A 81 6.63 -10.33 4.09
C ILE A 81 5.96 -9.69 2.86
N GLN A 82 5.04 -10.44 2.26
CA GLN A 82 4.04 -9.91 1.33
C GLN A 82 2.67 -10.38 1.80
N LEU A 83 1.80 -9.42 2.14
CA LEU A 83 0.44 -9.76 2.54
C LEU A 83 -0.39 -10.21 1.32
N PRO A 84 -1.47 -10.96 1.54
CA PRO A 84 -2.39 -11.29 0.45
C PRO A 84 -2.95 -10.05 -0.29
N THR A 85 -3.12 -8.94 0.42
CA THR A 85 -3.54 -7.64 -0.15
C THR A 85 -2.45 -7.01 -1.01
N ASP A 86 -1.17 -7.12 -0.63
CA ASP A 86 -0.05 -6.65 -1.47
C ASP A 86 0.00 -7.45 -2.78
N LYS A 87 -0.15 -8.77 -2.70
CA LYS A 87 -0.16 -9.65 -3.89
C LYS A 87 -1.34 -9.37 -4.81
N ALA A 88 -2.50 -8.99 -4.26
CA ALA A 88 -3.66 -8.63 -5.06
C ALA A 88 -3.41 -7.41 -5.98
N LEU A 89 -2.42 -6.57 -5.68
CA LEU A 89 -1.99 -5.48 -6.56
C LEU A 89 -1.35 -6.00 -7.86
N LEU A 90 -0.71 -7.18 -7.82
CA LEU A 90 -0.09 -7.81 -8.98
C LEU A 90 -1.08 -8.57 -9.87
N GLU A 91 -2.17 -9.08 -9.27
CA GLU A 91 -3.20 -9.85 -9.97
C GLU A 91 -4.17 -8.96 -10.74
N ASN A 92 -4.35 -7.71 -10.32
CA ASN A 92 -5.28 -6.78 -10.94
C ASN A 92 -4.67 -6.06 -12.14
N SER A 93 -5.37 -6.08 -13.28
CA SER A 93 -4.90 -5.50 -14.54
C SER A 93 -4.76 -3.98 -14.52
N VAL A 94 -5.42 -3.27 -13.61
CA VAL A 94 -5.33 -1.81 -13.45
C VAL A 94 -4.24 -1.44 -12.45
N PHE A 95 -4.08 -2.22 -11.38
CA PHE A 95 -3.07 -1.94 -10.36
C PHE A 95 -1.65 -2.32 -10.80
N ARG A 96 -1.50 -3.43 -11.52
CA ARG A 96 -0.17 -3.92 -11.92
C ARG A 96 0.66 -2.90 -12.72
N PRO A 97 0.11 -2.19 -13.72
CA PRO A 97 0.86 -1.14 -14.42
C PRO A 97 1.34 0.00 -13.50
N LEU A 98 0.58 0.32 -12.44
CA LEU A 98 0.99 1.31 -11.44
C LEU A 98 2.12 0.79 -10.55
N VAL A 99 2.05 -0.49 -10.15
CA VAL A 99 3.14 -1.14 -9.41
C VAL A 99 4.43 -1.14 -10.23
N GLU A 100 4.35 -1.50 -11.51
CA GLU A 100 5.49 -1.48 -12.44
C GLU A 100 6.03 -0.06 -12.65
N LYS A 101 5.15 0.95 -12.79
CA LYS A 101 5.52 2.37 -12.86
C LYS A 101 6.31 2.79 -11.61
N TYR A 102 5.79 2.54 -10.41
CA TYR A 102 6.43 2.98 -9.17
C TYR A 102 7.71 2.22 -8.84
N ALA A 103 7.83 0.96 -9.25
CA ALA A 103 9.09 0.24 -9.14
C ALA A 103 10.19 0.81 -10.06
N ALA A 104 9.81 1.32 -11.24
CA ALA A 104 10.72 1.91 -12.21
C ALA A 104 11.07 3.38 -11.93
N ASP A 105 10.13 4.15 -11.37
CA ASP A 105 10.23 5.59 -11.17
C ASP A 105 9.81 5.98 -9.74
N GLU A 106 10.82 6.29 -8.91
CA GLU A 106 10.63 6.69 -7.52
C GLU A 106 10.04 8.11 -7.39
N ASP A 107 10.40 9.03 -8.28
CA ASP A 107 9.88 10.41 -8.24
C ASP A 107 8.38 10.41 -8.55
N ALA A 108 7.96 9.58 -9.52
CA ALA A 108 6.55 9.37 -9.81
C ALA A 108 5.79 8.73 -8.64
N PHE A 109 6.43 7.81 -7.91
CA PHE A 109 5.86 7.25 -6.67
C PHE A 109 5.69 8.34 -5.60
N PHE A 110 6.72 9.13 -5.32
CA PHE A 110 6.65 10.17 -4.28
C PHE A 110 5.63 11.25 -4.61
N THR A 111 5.53 11.65 -5.88
CA THR A 111 4.51 12.60 -6.33
C THR A 111 3.10 12.07 -6.08
N ASP A 112 2.82 10.86 -6.57
CA ASP A 112 1.49 10.25 -6.43
C ASP A 112 1.19 9.92 -4.95
N TYR A 113 2.20 9.53 -4.15
CA TYR A 113 2.04 9.27 -2.72
C TYR A 113 1.69 10.54 -1.94
N ALA A 114 2.36 11.65 -2.21
CA ALA A 114 2.09 12.92 -1.56
C ALA A 114 0.64 13.39 -1.84
N GLU A 115 0.19 13.33 -3.10
CA GLU A 115 -1.18 13.64 -3.47
C GLU A 115 -2.20 12.73 -2.77
N SER A 116 -1.95 11.42 -2.78
CA SER A 116 -2.87 10.43 -2.23
C SER A 116 -2.96 10.53 -0.70
N HIS A 117 -1.82 10.77 -0.03
CA HIS A 117 -1.77 10.95 1.41
C HIS A 117 -2.45 12.24 1.84
N LEU A 118 -2.29 13.33 1.08
CA LEU A 118 -2.99 14.58 1.33
C LEU A 118 -4.51 14.38 1.27
N LYS A 119 -5.02 13.81 0.17
CA LYS A 119 -6.46 13.48 0.04
C LYS A 119 -6.96 12.66 1.22
N LEU A 120 -6.23 11.61 1.59
CA LEU A 120 -6.58 10.75 2.72
C LEU A 120 -6.61 11.53 4.05
N SER A 121 -5.65 12.43 4.26
CA SER A 121 -5.55 13.23 5.49
C SER A 121 -6.65 14.27 5.63
N GLU A 122 -7.21 14.74 4.51
CA GLU A 122 -8.26 15.76 4.45
C GLU A 122 -9.68 15.18 4.31
N LEU A 123 -9.81 13.84 4.32
CA LEU A 123 -11.13 13.20 4.25
C LEU A 123 -12.04 13.66 5.40
N GLY A 124 -13.14 14.31 5.04
CA GLY A 124 -14.13 14.84 5.98
C GLY A 124 -13.74 16.18 6.63
N PHE A 125 -12.66 16.83 6.19
CA PHE A 125 -12.20 18.11 6.75
C PHE A 125 -12.77 19.35 6.02
N ALA A 126 -13.09 19.27 4.73
CA ALA A 126 -13.79 20.34 4.02
C ALA A 126 -14.59 19.80 2.82
N ASP A 127 -15.78 20.33 2.59
CA ASP A 127 -16.47 20.18 1.31
C ASP A 127 -15.61 20.86 0.23
N ALA A 128 -15.28 20.13 -0.83
CA ALA A 128 -14.65 20.71 -2.02
C ALA A 128 -15.73 21.54 -2.74
N ASP A 129 -15.81 22.83 -2.41
CA ASP A 129 -16.59 23.83 -3.15
C ASP A 129 -16.14 23.96 -4.61
#